data_AF-A0A1Y2R8N6-F1
#
_entry.id   AF-A0A1Y2R8N6-F1
#
_cell.length_a   1.000
_cell.length_b   1.000
_cell.length_c   1.000
_cell.angle_alpha   90.00
_cell.angle_beta   90.00
_cell.angle_gamma   90.00
#
_symmetry.space_group_name_H-M   'P 1'
#
loop_
_entity.id
_entity.type
_entity.pdbx_description
1 polymer ?
#
loop_
_entity_poly.entity_id
_entity_poly.type
_entity_poly.pdbx_seq_one_letter_code
_entity_poly.pdbx_strand_id
1 'polypeptide(L)'
;MKSRKQLSWWPIVAAFVIWFVHFMVIWAAVEIWPHQKLANAVAWGATVIALLAVGAHWVRVKARHAAGALSDWNYQFALGAVAIATVAMLFSVVPSLVFLP
;
A
#
# COMPACT_ATOMS: atom_id res chain seq x y z
N MET A 1 -0.63 -36.72 1.07
CA MET A 1 0.35 -35.72 1.53
C MET A 1 -0.38 -34.44 1.92
N LYS A 2 -0.41 -34.07 3.21
CA LYS A 2 -0.93 -32.76 3.64
C LYS A 2 0.05 -31.69 3.16
N SER A 3 -0.35 -30.79 2.26
CA SER A 3 0.49 -29.67 1.88
C SER A 3 0.75 -28.85 3.14
N ARG A 4 2.01 -28.67 3.49
CA ARG A 4 2.42 -27.86 4.63
C ARG A 4 2.10 -26.42 4.23
N LYS A 5 0.97 -25.85 4.70
CA LYS A 5 0.60 -24.44 4.44
C LYS A 5 1.82 -23.59 4.77
N GLN A 6 2.47 -23.01 3.76
CA GLN A 6 3.72 -22.29 3.97
C GLN A 6 3.44 -21.03 4.79
N LEU A 7 4.20 -20.84 5.87
CA LEU A 7 4.24 -19.60 6.60
C LEU A 7 4.94 -18.54 5.71
N SER A 8 4.19 -17.87 4.85
CA SER A 8 4.74 -16.85 3.95
C SER A 8 4.44 -15.46 4.51
N TRP A 9 5.47 -14.79 4.99
CA TRP A 9 5.41 -13.41 5.50
C TRP A 9 5.40 -12.38 4.35
N TRP A 10 5.70 -12.84 3.14
CA TRP A 10 5.83 -12.02 1.95
C TRP A 10 4.59 -11.14 1.63
N PRO A 11 3.34 -11.63 1.78
CA PRO A 11 2.16 -10.80 1.53
C PRO A 11 2.05 -9.59 2.46
N ILE A 12 2.53 -9.70 3.70
CA ILE A 12 2.52 -8.61 4.68
C ILE A 12 3.58 -7.59 4.30
N VAL A 13 4.81 -8.05 4.06
CA VAL A 13 5.94 -7.21 3.66
C VAL A 13 5.62 -6.45 2.37
N ALA A 14 5.02 -7.11 1.38
CA ALA A 14 4.65 -6.47 0.13
C ALA A 14 3.69 -5.28 0.31
N ALA A 15 2.71 -5.38 1.21
CA ALA A 15 1.79 -4.27 1.49
C ALA A 15 2.53 -3.05 2.08
N PHE A 16 3.44 -3.28 3.04
CA PHE A 16 4.26 -2.22 3.62
C PHE A 16 5.29 -1.66 2.65
N VAL A 17 5.83 -2.45 1.73
CA VAL A 17 6.73 -1.95 0.68
C VAL A 17 5.98 -1.02 -0.27
N ILE A 18 4.75 -1.34 -0.67
CA ILE A 18 3.94 -0.44 -1.51
C ILE A 18 3.72 0.89 -0.80
N TRP A 19 3.34 0.86 0.48
CA TRP A 19 3.21 2.08 1.30
C TRP A 19 4.53 2.85 1.42
N PHE A 20 5.63 2.17 1.72
CA PHE A 20 6.91 2.83 1.95
C PHE A 20 7.42 3.53 0.68
N VAL A 21 7.31 2.88 -0.48
CA VAL A 21 7.67 3.50 -1.77
C VAL A 21 6.80 4.72 -2.05
N HIS A 22 5.49 4.62 -1.83
CA HIS A 22 4.57 5.75 -1.94
C HIS A 22 4.98 6.92 -1.03
N PHE A 23 5.25 6.64 0.25
CA PHE A 23 5.70 7.63 1.21
C PHE A 23 6.99 8.31 0.78
N MET A 24 7.98 7.55 0.31
CA MET A 24 9.25 8.10 -0.20
C MET A 24 9.05 9.01 -1.41
N VAL A 25 8.13 8.67 -2.32
CA VAL A 25 7.82 9.52 -3.48
C VAL A 25 7.20 10.85 -3.03
N ILE A 26 6.23 10.81 -2.10
CA ILE A 26 5.61 12.04 -1.57
C ILE A 26 6.66 12.90 -0.85
N TRP A 27 7.47 12.28 0.01
CA TRP A 27 8.53 12.96 0.74
C TRP A 27 9.51 13.67 -0.21
N ALA A 28 10.00 12.95 -1.23
CA ALA A 28 10.92 13.52 -2.22
C ALA A 28 10.27 14.65 -3.04
N ALA A 29 8.98 14.54 -3.37
CA ALA A 29 8.27 15.57 -4.12
C ALA A 29 8.19 16.89 -3.35
N VAL A 30 7.95 16.83 -2.03
CA VAL A 30 7.91 18.01 -1.17
C VAL A 30 9.30 18.63 -1.01
N GLU A 31 10.34 17.81 -0.90
CA GLU A 31 11.73 18.28 -0.78
C GLU A 31 12.21 18.99 -2.07
N ILE A 32 11.85 18.47 -3.24
CA ILE A 32 12.31 19.00 -4.53
C ILE A 32 11.48 20.22 -4.97
N TRP A 33 10.15 20.19 -4.78
CA TRP A 33 9.26 21.26 -5.19
C TRP A 33 8.60 21.92 -3.97
N PRO A 34 9.23 22.97 -3.40
CA PRO A 34 8.61 23.73 -2.32
C PRO A 34 7.34 24.48 -2.77
N HIS A 35 7.12 24.63 -4.09
CA HIS A 35 5.86 25.13 -4.65
C HIS A 35 4.78 24.04 -4.63
N GLN A 36 3.77 24.22 -3.75
CA GLN A 36 2.79 23.19 -3.40
C GLN A 36 2.03 22.55 -4.58
N LYS A 37 1.84 23.25 -5.71
CA LYS A 37 1.01 22.73 -6.83
C LYS A 37 1.60 21.47 -7.48
N LEU A 38 2.90 21.46 -7.77
CA LEU A 38 3.55 20.31 -8.42
C LEU A 38 3.71 19.15 -7.42
N ALA A 39 4.12 19.45 -6.19
CA ALA A 39 4.18 18.45 -5.12
C ALA A 39 2.80 17.80 -4.86
N ASN A 40 1.72 18.59 -4.87
CA ASN A 40 0.35 18.08 -4.72
C ASN A 40 -0.05 17.18 -5.89
N ALA A 41 0.22 17.59 -7.14
CA ALA A 41 -0.06 16.77 -8.31
C ALA A 41 0.68 15.41 -8.26
N VAL A 42 1.96 15.43 -7.89
CA VAL A 42 2.76 14.21 -7.70
C VAL A 42 2.21 13.36 -6.57
N ALA A 43 1.83 13.96 -5.44
CA ALA A 43 1.27 13.24 -4.31
C ALA A 43 -0.04 12.51 -4.67
N TRP A 44 -0.94 13.17 -5.41
CA TRP A 44 -2.16 12.54 -5.91
C TRP A 44 -1.86 11.42 -6.92
N GLY A 45 -0.99 11.67 -7.89
CA GLY A 45 -0.59 10.66 -8.88
C GLY A 45 0.01 9.42 -8.23
N ALA A 46 0.98 9.61 -7.32
CA ALA A 46 1.60 8.55 -6.56
C ALA A 46 0.58 7.77 -5.72
N THR A 47 -0.39 8.46 -5.11
CA THR A 47 -1.43 7.83 -4.30
C THR A 47 -2.36 6.97 -5.13
N VAL A 48 -2.81 7.43 -6.29
CA VAL A 48 -3.61 6.61 -7.21
C VAL A 48 -2.85 5.35 -7.62
N ILE A 49 -1.58 5.48 -7.99
CA ILE A 49 -0.74 4.34 -8.37
C ILE A 49 -0.59 3.35 -7.19
N ALA A 50 -0.34 3.86 -5.98
CA ALA A 50 -0.19 3.05 -4.78
C ALA A 50 -1.49 2.31 -4.41
N LEU A 51 -2.65 2.97 -4.52
CA LEU A 51 -3.96 2.37 -4.30
C LEU A 51 -4.27 1.27 -5.32
N LEU A 52 -3.93 1.48 -6.59
CA LEU A 52 -4.05 0.44 -7.62
C LEU A 52 -3.13 -0.74 -7.32
N ALA A 53 -1.88 -0.49 -6.92
CA ALA A 53 -0.92 -1.53 -6.58
C ALA A 53 -1.36 -2.35 -5.36
N VAL A 54 -1.83 -1.70 -4.28
CA VAL A 54 -2.31 -2.40 -3.09
C VAL A 54 -3.63 -3.13 -3.36
N GLY A 55 -4.50 -2.58 -4.21
CA GLY A 55 -5.72 -3.25 -4.67
C GLY A 55 -5.41 -4.52 -5.48
N ALA A 56 -4.46 -4.44 -6.42
CA ALA A 56 -4.01 -5.62 -7.16
C ALA A 56 -3.35 -6.67 -6.23
N HIS A 57 -2.56 -6.22 -5.25
CA HIS A 57 -1.98 -7.09 -4.24
C HIS A 57 -3.05 -7.79 -3.40
N TRP A 58 -4.07 -7.07 -2.96
CA TRP A 58 -5.21 -7.63 -2.21
C TRP A 58 -5.92 -8.73 -2.99
N VAL A 59 -6.20 -8.52 -4.28
CA VAL A 59 -6.80 -9.54 -5.16
C VAL A 59 -5.90 -10.79 -5.24
N ARG A 60 -4.58 -10.61 -5.38
CA ARG A 60 -3.62 -11.74 -5.40
C ARG A 60 -3.59 -12.51 -4.08
N VAL A 61 -3.66 -11.81 -2.93
CA VAL A 61 -3.73 -12.43 -1.61
C VAL A 61 -4.99 -13.28 -1.46
N LYS A 62 -6.15 -12.74 -1.87
CA LYS A 62 -7.41 -13.49 -1.90
C LYS A 62 -7.33 -14.74 -2.78
N ALA A 63 -6.80 -14.61 -3.99
CA ALA A 63 -6.63 -15.74 -4.91
C ALA A 63 -5.72 -16.84 -4.33
N ARG A 64 -4.60 -16.45 -3.70
CA ARG A 64 -3.68 -17.40 -3.05
C ARG A 64 -4.31 -18.12 -1.86
N HIS A 65 -5.14 -17.43 -1.08
CA HIS A 65 -5.87 -18.05 0.02
C HIS A 65 -6.93 -19.04 -0.49
N ALA A 66 -7.70 -18.66 -1.51
CA ALA A 66 -8.68 -19.54 -2.15
C ALA A 66 -8.04 -20.80 -2.76
N ALA A 67 -6.81 -20.69 -3.29
CA ALA A 67 -6.02 -21.82 -3.79
C ALA A 67 -5.38 -22.68 -2.69
N GLY A 68 -5.62 -22.38 -1.40
CA GLY A 68 -5.05 -23.11 -0.26
C GLY A 68 -3.56 -22.84 0.00
N ALA A 69 -2.96 -21.85 -0.65
CA ALA A 69 -1.54 -21.53 -0.53
C ALA A 69 -1.19 -20.68 0.70
N LEU A 70 -2.20 -20.14 1.40
CA LEU A 70 -2.04 -19.33 2.61
C LEU A 70 -2.86 -19.91 3.77
N SER A 71 -2.26 -19.92 4.96
CA SER A 71 -3.00 -20.16 6.21
C SER A 71 -3.94 -19.00 6.52
N ASP A 72 -4.99 -19.30 7.26
CA ASP A 72 -6.06 -18.34 7.60
C ASP A 72 -5.47 -17.19 8.44
N TRP A 73 -4.54 -17.50 9.34
CA TRP A 73 -3.78 -16.50 10.09
C TRP A 73 -3.00 -15.54 9.19
N ASN A 74 -2.21 -16.07 8.26
CA ASN A 74 -1.42 -15.23 7.34
C ASN A 74 -2.30 -14.41 6.41
N TYR A 75 -3.44 -14.96 5.99
CA TYR A 75 -4.42 -14.25 5.19
C TYR A 75 -5.00 -13.06 5.95
N GLN A 76 -5.48 -13.26 7.18
CA GLN A 76 -6.03 -12.18 8.01
C GLN A 76 -4.97 -11.11 8.32
N PHE A 77 -3.74 -11.52 8.61
CA PHE A 77 -2.67 -10.56 8.87
C PHE A 77 -2.27 -9.77 7.63
N ALA A 78 -2.25 -10.40 6.44
CA ALA A 78 -2.04 -9.71 5.19
C ALA A 78 -3.17 -8.71 4.86
N LEU A 79 -4.43 -9.05 5.16
CA LEU A 79 -5.55 -8.11 5.04
C LEU A 79 -5.39 -6.91 5.97
N GLY A 80 -4.98 -7.15 7.22
CA GLY A 80 -4.67 -6.08 8.17
C GLY A 80 -3.56 -5.17 7.66
N ALA A 81 -2.47 -5.74 7.12
CA ALA A 81 -1.39 -4.97 6.52
C ALA A 81 -1.84 -4.14 5.31
N VAL A 82 -2.68 -4.70 4.43
CA VAL A 82 -3.31 -3.98 3.31
C VAL A 82 -4.16 -2.81 3.81
N ALA A 83 -4.98 -3.02 4.85
CA ALA A 83 -5.81 -1.97 5.42
C ALA A 83 -4.98 -0.83 6.02
N ILE A 84 -3.96 -1.16 6.82
CA ILE A 84 -3.06 -0.18 7.42
C ILE A 84 -2.30 0.60 6.33
N ALA A 85 -1.74 -0.09 5.34
CA ALA A 85 -1.04 0.55 4.22
C ALA A 85 -1.96 1.51 3.46
N THR A 86 -3.22 1.11 3.20
CA THR A 86 -4.21 1.95 2.52
C THR A 86 -4.53 3.21 3.33
N VAL A 87 -4.79 3.07 4.63
CA VAL A 87 -5.06 4.22 5.52
C VAL A 87 -3.87 5.16 5.55
N ALA A 88 -2.65 4.63 5.67
CA ALA A 88 -1.45 5.44 5.70
C ALA A 88 -1.24 6.22 4.40
N MET A 89 -1.49 5.61 3.22
CA MET A 89 -1.42 6.29 1.93
C MET A 89 -2.42 7.46 1.84
N LEU A 90 -3.67 7.22 2.25
CA LEU A 90 -4.72 8.25 2.23
C LEU A 90 -4.40 9.38 3.21
N PHE A 91 -3.86 9.05 4.38
CA PHE A 91 -3.45 10.04 5.37
C PHE A 91 -2.32 10.94 4.84
N SER A 92 -1.38 10.38 4.08
CA SER A 92 -0.27 11.16 3.50
C SER A 92 -0.69 12.25 2.51
N VAL A 93 -1.90 12.18 1.94
CA VAL A 93 -2.41 13.23 1.03
C VAL A 93 -3.37 14.22 1.69
N VAL A 94 -3.74 14.03 2.96
CA VAL A 94 -4.62 14.96 3.70
C VAL A 94 -4.11 16.41 3.67
N PRO A 95 -2.81 16.71 3.87
CA PRO A 95 -2.32 18.09 3.79
C PRO A 95 -2.63 18.77 2.46
N SER A 96 -2.64 18.03 1.34
CA SER A 96 -2.95 18.59 0.02
C SER A 96 -4.42 19.02 -0.14
N LEU A 97 -5.32 18.55 0.72
CA LEU A 97 -6.73 18.94 0.76
C LEU A 97 -6.98 20.14 1.69
N VAL A 98 -6.24 20.20 2.81
CA VAL A 98 -6.40 21.26 3.82
C VAL A 98 -5.66 22.52 3.42
N PHE A 99 -4.48 22.37 2.82
CA PHE A 99 -3.62 23.46 2.37
C PHE A 99 -3.71 23.62 0.85
N LEU A 100 -4.95 23.68 0.32
CA LEU A 100 -5.14 24.11 -1.07
C LEU A 100 -4.61 25.55 -1.22
N PRO A 101 -3.90 25.87 -2.32
CA PRO A 101 -3.45 27.24 -2.60
C PRO A 101 -4.61 28.20 -2.82
#